data_AF-A0A7S4FKP1-F1
#
_entry.id   AF-A0A7S4FKP1-F1
#
_cell.length_a   1.000
_cell.length_b   1.000
_cell.length_c   1.000
_cell.angle_alpha   90.00
_cell.angle_beta   90.00
_cell.angle_gamma   90.00
#
_symmetry.space_group_name_H-M   'P 1'
#
loop_
_entity.id
_entity.type
_entity.pdbx_description
1 polymer ?
#
loop_
_entity_poly.entity_id
_entity_poly.type
_entity_poly.pdbx_seq_one_letter_code
_entity_poly.pdbx_strand_id
1 'polypeptide(L)'
;MEGRCVSMSPIEPGNDLTAGYCTHVDAEGDKLFEWYKGMFNGQTGRGTGRLLGGTGKYQSVKGNHTYSYQSEKIQGDAFNGTGLKLGRYWYAADEL
;
A
#
# COMPACT_ATOMS: atom_id res chain seq x y z
N MET A 1 -7.09 9.68 6.14
CA MET A 1 -7.46 8.27 5.95
C MET A 1 -6.43 7.45 6.71
N GLU A 2 -6.86 6.60 7.64
CA GLU A 2 -5.95 5.71 8.38
C GLU A 2 -5.80 4.41 7.58
N GLY A 3 -4.57 3.90 7.45
CA GLY A 3 -4.26 2.69 6.70
C GLY A 3 -3.60 1.64 7.59
N ARG A 4 -4.08 0.40 7.53
CA ARG A 4 -3.43 -0.76 8.16
C ARG A 4 -2.94 -1.71 7.09
N CYS A 5 -1.67 -2.07 7.16
CA CYS A 5 -1.04 -2.96 6.21
C CYS A 5 -0.53 -4.22 6.89
N VAL A 6 -0.68 -5.36 6.21
CA VAL A 6 -0.08 -6.63 6.60
C VAL A 6 0.85 -7.05 5.47
N SER A 7 2.13 -7.22 5.78
CA SER A 7 3.16 -7.72 4.85
C SER A 7 3.59 -9.14 5.19
N MET A 8 4.07 -9.83 4.17
CA MET A 8 4.97 -10.96 4.29
C MET A 8 6.22 -10.68 3.45
N SER A 9 7.37 -11.11 3.97
CA SER A 9 8.64 -11.10 3.26
C SER A 9 9.21 -12.53 3.27
N PRO A 10 9.85 -12.99 2.18
CA PRO A 10 10.53 -14.27 2.17
C PRO A 10 11.66 -14.26 3.20
N ILE A 11 11.82 -15.37 3.92
CA ILE A 11 12.88 -15.55 4.92
C ILE A 11 14.16 -15.99 4.19
N GLU A 12 14.74 -15.08 3.41
CA GLU A 12 16.01 -15.31 2.71
C GLU A 12 16.98 -14.16 3.03
N PRO A 13 18.23 -14.45 3.43
CA PRO A 13 19.23 -13.42 3.65
C PRO A 13 19.45 -12.57 2.39
N GLY A 14 19.28 -11.25 2.51
CA GLY A 14 19.45 -10.31 1.40
C GLY A 14 18.22 -10.17 0.49
N ASN A 15 17.08 -10.78 0.84
CA ASN A 15 15.84 -10.62 0.09
C ASN A 15 14.96 -9.53 0.71
N ASP A 16 15.15 -8.30 0.26
CA ASP A 16 14.38 -7.13 0.69
C ASP A 16 12.94 -7.09 0.16
N LEU A 17 12.50 -8.15 -0.53
CA LEU A 17 11.19 -8.20 -1.14
C LEU A 17 10.09 -8.28 -0.08
N THR A 18 9.09 -7.43 -0.21
CA THR A 18 7.91 -7.46 0.64
C THR A 18 6.66 -7.39 -0.22
N ALA A 19 5.65 -8.18 0.11
CA ALA A 19 4.34 -8.10 -0.50
C ALA A 19 3.27 -8.16 0.56
N GLY A 20 2.15 -7.50 0.33
CA GLY A 20 1.13 -7.39 1.35
C GLY A 20 -0.15 -6.76 0.85
N TYR A 21 -1.04 -6.56 1.82
CA TYR A 21 -2.31 -5.90 1.61
C TYR A 21 -2.49 -4.76 2.60
N CYS A 22 -3.06 -3.66 2.14
CA CYS A 22 -3.46 -2.54 2.98
C CYS A 22 -4.98 -2.37 2.92
N THR A 23 -5.56 -2.06 4.07
CA THR A 23 -6.93 -1.56 4.18
C THR A 23 -6.87 -0.14 4.69
N HIS A 24 -7.46 0.79 3.94
CA HIS A 24 -7.59 2.18 4.33
C HIS A 24 -9.04 2.47 4.71
N VAL A 25 -9.25 3.25 5.76
CA VAL A 25 -10.58 3.63 6.26
C VAL A 25 -10.69 5.14 6.30
N ASP A 26 -11.78 5.66 5.75
CA ASP A 26 -12.09 7.09 5.80
C ASP A 26 -12.94 7.49 7.03
N ALA A 27 -13.32 8.75 7.11
CA ALA A 27 -14.10 9.28 8.23
C ALA A 27 -15.56 8.76 8.26
N GLU A 28 -16.08 8.26 7.14
CA GLU A 28 -17.43 7.70 7.00
C GLU A 28 -17.45 6.19 7.26
N GLY A 29 -16.28 5.56 7.42
CA GLY A 29 -16.12 4.13 7.64
C GLY A 29 -16.00 3.31 6.36
N ASP A 30 -15.97 3.97 5.19
CA ASP A 30 -15.76 3.32 3.91
C ASP A 30 -14.31 2.86 3.77
N LYS A 31 -14.16 1.64 3.23
CA LYS A 31 -12.88 0.95 3.14
C LYS A 31 -12.36 0.95 1.71
N LEU A 32 -11.06 1.14 1.54
CA LEU A 32 -10.34 0.95 0.28
C LEU A 32 -9.29 -0.14 0.48
N PHE A 33 -9.31 -1.15 -0.39
CA PHE A 33 -8.40 -2.29 -0.36
C PHE A 33 -7.31 -2.14 -1.40
N GLU A 34 -6.11 -2.53 -1.00
CA GLU A 34 -4.91 -2.40 -1.82
C GLU A 34 -4.03 -3.63 -1.65
N TRP A 35 -3.47 -4.10 -2.75
CA TRP A 35 -2.33 -4.99 -2.75
C TRP A 35 -1.06 -4.21 -3.11
N TYR A 36 0.07 -4.58 -2.51
CA TYR A 36 1.38 -4.02 -2.86
C TYR A 36 2.46 -5.09 -2.93
N LYS A 37 3.50 -4.79 -3.70
CA LYS A 37 4.77 -5.52 -3.72
C LYS A 37 5.90 -4.52 -3.92
N GLY A 38 6.98 -4.67 -3.18
CA GLY A 38 8.12 -3.79 -3.27
C GLY A 38 9.37 -4.39 -2.66
N MET A 39 10.41 -3.59 -2.65
CA MET A 39 11.64 -3.84 -1.93
C MET A 39 11.79 -2.82 -0.82
N PHE A 40 12.27 -3.21 0.35
CA PHE A 40 12.63 -2.32 1.44
C PHE A 40 13.95 -2.74 2.08
N ASN A 41 14.95 -1.85 2.04
CA ASN A 41 16.30 -2.14 2.53
C ASN A 41 16.58 -1.58 3.94
N GLY A 42 15.54 -1.34 4.74
CA GLY A 42 15.65 -0.74 6.07
C GLY A 42 15.70 0.79 6.08
N GLN A 43 16.07 1.46 4.98
CA GLN A 43 16.07 2.92 4.86
C GLN A 43 15.16 3.46 3.77
N THR A 44 15.10 2.75 2.65
CA THR A 44 14.34 3.17 1.46
C THR A 44 13.56 1.99 0.92
N GLY A 45 12.39 2.31 0.36
CA GLY A 45 11.54 1.32 -0.28
C GLY A 45 11.05 1.81 -1.63
N ARG A 46 10.81 0.86 -2.53
CA ARG A 46 10.14 1.13 -3.80
C ARG A 46 9.31 -0.07 -4.21
N GLY A 47 8.19 0.17 -4.85
CA GLY A 47 7.34 -0.91 -5.30
C GLY A 47 6.20 -0.48 -6.20
N THR A 48 5.37 -1.45 -6.48
CA THR A 48 4.11 -1.30 -7.20
C THR A 48 2.96 -1.76 -6.33
N GLY A 49 1.78 -1.24 -6.61
CA GLY A 49 0.57 -1.74 -5.99
C GLY A 49 -0.63 -1.52 -6.87
N ARG A 50 -1.74 -2.07 -6.39
CA ARG A 50 -3.02 -2.08 -7.08
C ARG A 50 -4.15 -1.82 -6.09
N LEU A 51 -4.98 -0.82 -6.38
CA LEU A 51 -6.27 -0.65 -5.72
C LEU A 51 -7.22 -1.74 -6.22
N LEU A 52 -7.81 -2.45 -5.26
CA LEU A 52 -8.65 -3.62 -5.47
C LEU A 52 -10.14 -3.29 -5.36
N GLY A 53 -10.53 -2.05 -5.15
CA GLY A 53 -11.90 -1.66 -4.79
C GLY A 53 -12.06 -1.51 -3.29
N GLY A 54 -13.30 -1.49 -2.84
CA GLY A 54 -13.61 -1.09 -1.47
C GLY A 54 -15.06 -1.33 -1.10
N THR A 55 -15.51 -0.64 -0.06
CA THR A 55 -16.92 -0.54 0.33
C THR A 55 -17.46 0.85 0.00
N GLY A 56 -18.79 1.00 0.01
CA GLY A 56 -19.48 2.27 -0.25
C GLY A 56 -18.96 2.96 -1.50
N LYS A 57 -18.43 4.18 -1.37
CA LYS A 57 -17.96 4.98 -2.51
C LYS A 57 -16.69 4.46 -3.19
N TYR A 58 -16.01 3.48 -2.62
CA TYR A 58 -14.77 2.90 -3.16
C TYR A 58 -14.99 1.57 -3.88
N GLN A 59 -16.21 1.02 -3.93
CA GLN A 59 -16.51 -0.28 -4.55
C GLN A 59 -15.92 -0.42 -5.96
N SER A 60 -16.13 0.60 -6.78
CA SER A 60 -15.73 0.61 -8.19
C SER A 60 -14.32 1.14 -8.42
N VAL A 61 -13.60 1.59 -7.38
CA VAL A 61 -12.27 2.19 -7.55
C VAL A 61 -11.22 1.12 -7.81
N LYS A 62 -10.56 1.19 -8.97
CA LYS A 62 -9.42 0.33 -9.32
C LYS A 62 -8.27 1.20 -9.80
N GLY A 63 -7.06 0.68 -9.74
CA GLY A 63 -5.92 1.40 -10.27
C GLY A 63 -4.60 0.75 -9.96
N ASN A 64 -3.58 1.07 -10.76
CA ASN A 64 -2.21 0.68 -10.50
C ASN A 64 -1.40 1.92 -10.11
N HIS A 65 -0.46 1.74 -9.21
CA HIS A 65 0.44 2.81 -8.79
C HIS A 65 1.84 2.25 -8.54
N THR A 66 2.82 3.15 -8.58
CA THR A 66 4.15 2.95 -8.02
C THR A 66 4.25 3.72 -6.73
N TYR A 67 5.11 3.27 -5.82
CA TYR A 67 5.42 4.01 -4.60
C TYR A 67 6.92 4.00 -4.33
N SER A 68 7.38 5.06 -3.69
CA SER A 68 8.68 5.13 -3.03
C SER A 68 8.49 5.56 -1.58
N TYR A 69 9.37 5.09 -0.71
CA TYR A 69 9.37 5.38 0.72
C TYR A 69 10.80 5.66 1.18
N GLN A 70 10.94 6.59 2.11
CA GLN A 70 12.18 6.86 2.82
C GLN A 70 11.89 6.94 4.33
N SER A 71 12.59 6.12 5.12
CA SER A 71 12.52 6.19 6.57
C SER A 71 13.23 7.46 7.05
N GLU A 72 12.57 8.23 7.90
CA GLU A 72 13.16 9.43 8.51
C GLU A 72 13.84 9.10 9.85
N LYS A 73 13.37 8.04 10.54
CA LYS A 73 13.98 7.56 11.78
C LYS A 73 13.56 6.13 12.10
N ILE A 74 14.51 5.30 12.55
CA ILE A 74 14.23 4.04 13.25
C ILE A 74 14.20 4.38 14.75
N GLN A 75 13.05 4.25 15.41
CA GLN A 75 12.93 4.39 16.87
C GLN A 75 12.45 3.07 17.46
N GLY A 76 13.39 2.28 17.99
CA GLY A 76 13.09 0.91 18.46
C GLY A 76 12.57 0.05 17.30
N ASP A 77 11.47 -0.67 17.54
CA ASP A 77 10.83 -1.54 16.55
C ASP A 77 9.86 -0.78 15.61
N ALA A 78 9.74 0.54 15.75
CA ALA A 78 8.87 1.37 14.94
C ALA A 78 9.63 2.10 13.82
N PHE A 79 9.13 1.96 12.59
CA PHE A 79 9.60 2.70 11.42
C PHE A 79 8.68 3.90 11.17
N ASN A 80 9.24 5.10 11.21
CA ASN A 80 8.56 6.31 10.75
C ASN A 80 9.24 6.82 9.47
N GLY A 81 8.44 7.20 8.48
CA GLY A 81 8.96 7.78 7.25
C GLY A 81 7.90 8.35 6.35
N THR A 82 8.37 9.01 5.31
CA THR A 82 7.55 9.65 4.30
C THR A 82 7.66 8.88 2.98
N GLY A 83 6.57 8.87 2.22
CA GLY A 83 6.52 8.14 0.95
C GLY A 83 5.69 8.88 -0.08
N LEU A 84 6.03 8.68 -1.34
CA LEU A 84 5.30 9.20 -2.48
C LEU A 84 4.63 8.03 -3.22
N LYS A 85 3.33 8.14 -3.46
CA LYS A 85 2.56 7.21 -4.28
C LYS A 85 2.08 7.91 -5.54
N LEU A 86 2.50 7.43 -6.70
CA LEU A 86 2.12 7.95 -8.01
C LEU A 86 1.36 6.88 -8.77
N GLY A 87 0.15 7.18 -9.22
CA GLY A 87 -0.70 6.18 -9.86
C GLY A 87 -1.78 6.77 -10.73
N ARG A 88 -2.39 5.88 -11.51
CA ARG A 88 -3.61 6.17 -12.27
C ARG A 88 -4.74 5.33 -11.69
N TYR A 89 -5.83 5.99 -11.34
CA TYR A 89 -7.01 5.39 -10.75
C TYR A 89 -8.21 5.64 -11.65
N TRP A 90 -9.13 4.68 -11.69
CA TRP A 90 -10.35 4.76 -12.46
C TRP A 90 -11.49 4.11 -11.69
N TYR A 91 -12.72 4.51 -12.02
CA TYR A 91 -13.91 3.80 -11.63
C TYR A 91 -14.16 2.71 -12.68
N ALA A 92 -14.13 1.45 -12.28
CA ALA A 92 -14.66 0.38 -13.10
C ALA A 92 -16.17 0.58 -13.18
N ALA A 93 -16.72 0.87 -14.37
CA ALA A 93 -18.15 0.87 -14.54
C ALA A 93 -18.67 -0.52 -14.15
N ASP A 94 -19.76 -0.57 -13.38
CA ASP A 94 -20.40 -1.81 -12.95
C ASP A 94 -20.61 -2.69 -14.18
N GLU A 95 -19.95 -3.85 -14.24
CA GLU A 95 -20.28 -4.87 -15.23
C GLU A 95 -21.66 -5.41 -14.84
N LEU A 96 -22.70 -4.85 -15.48
CA LEU A 96 -24.08 -5.29 -15.46
C LEU A 96 -24.23 -6.68 -16.11
#